data_AF-A0A9J6FBA1-F1
#
_entry.id   AF-A0A9J6FBA1-F1
#
_cell.length_a   1.000
_cell.length_b   1.000
_cell.length_c   1.000
_cell.angle_alpha   90.00
_cell.angle_beta   90.00
_cell.angle_gamma   90.00
#
_symmetry.space_group_name_H-M   'P 1'
#
loop_
_entity.id
_entity.type
_entity.pdbx_description
1 polymer ?
#
loop_
_entity_poly.entity_id
_entity_poly.type
_entity_poly.pdbx_seq_one_letter_code
_entity_poly.pdbx_strand_id
1 'polypeptide(L)'
;MFATRRPASQYPVLPTALEAEEYNMGHPNRGKCVIFNNRVRLPPAVHTPSPLHGYFEPHTKLSERRGTDLDAENLYLRFRELGFDSTVHHNMSSRQMLAELKSLGSQDYTHDDCFVCCILTHGDRDVLYATDGKFPVDSVMEPFRGDVCPTLLGKPKLFFVQVSSHGGGGNGAPLGAPGLSAGMQGGTFLYPLSYLVVGME
;
A
#
# COMPACT_ATOMS: atom_id res chain seq x y z
N MET A 1 -56.49 6.39 -2.86
CA MET A 1 -55.21 6.08 -2.17
C MET A 1 -54.08 6.50 -3.08
N PHE A 2 -53.34 7.54 -2.70
CA PHE A 2 -52.23 8.04 -3.51
C PHE A 2 -51.04 7.08 -3.40
N ALA A 3 -50.58 6.57 -4.54
CA ALA A 3 -49.32 5.86 -4.63
C ALA A 3 -48.19 6.86 -4.33
N THR A 4 -47.56 6.72 -3.17
CA THR A 4 -46.36 7.48 -2.82
C THR A 4 -45.26 7.07 -3.80
N ARG A 5 -44.83 8.02 -4.65
CA ARG A 5 -43.59 7.87 -5.42
C ARG A 5 -42.46 7.66 -4.41
N ARG A 6 -41.75 6.54 -4.55
CA ARG A 6 -40.46 6.33 -3.87
C ARG A 6 -39.54 7.52 -4.20
N PRO A 7 -38.84 8.12 -3.24
CA PRO A 7 -37.90 9.19 -3.52
C PRO A 7 -36.79 8.68 -4.44
N ALA A 8 -36.36 9.52 -5.38
CA ALA A 8 -35.28 9.22 -6.30
C ALA A 8 -33.94 9.08 -5.55
N SER A 9 -33.24 7.98 -5.83
CA SER A 9 -31.86 7.61 -5.51
C SER A 9 -31.47 7.40 -4.04
N GLN A 10 -31.38 6.13 -3.64
CA GLN A 10 -30.61 5.67 -2.47
C GLN A 10 -29.12 5.43 -2.81
N TYR A 11 -28.71 5.72 -4.06
CA TYR A 11 -27.34 5.48 -4.53
C TYR A 11 -26.49 6.74 -4.34
N PRO A 12 -25.26 6.61 -3.83
CA PRO A 12 -24.34 7.73 -3.71
C PRO A 12 -24.05 8.32 -5.08
N VAL A 13 -24.05 9.65 -5.17
CA VAL A 13 -23.62 10.37 -6.38
C VAL A 13 -22.10 10.25 -6.45
N LEU A 14 -21.59 9.61 -7.50
CA LEU A 14 -20.16 9.42 -7.68
C LEU A 14 -19.48 10.74 -8.09
N PRO A 15 -18.26 11.04 -7.60
CA PRO A 15 -17.49 12.23 -7.99
C PRO A 15 -17.09 12.27 -9.46
N THR A 16 -16.99 11.09 -10.06
CA THR A 16 -16.66 10.86 -11.47
C THR A 16 -17.83 10.10 -12.10
N ALA A 17 -18.29 10.55 -13.27
CA ALA A 17 -19.35 9.84 -14.00
C ALA A 17 -18.85 8.46 -14.46
N LEU A 18 -19.73 7.45 -14.47
CA LEU A 18 -19.36 6.07 -14.86
C LEU A 18 -18.84 5.96 -16.30
N GLU A 19 -19.21 6.90 -17.16
CA GLU A 19 -18.81 6.96 -18.57
C GLU A 19 -17.60 7.90 -18.81
N ALA A 20 -17.06 8.52 -17.76
CA ALA A 20 -15.94 9.44 -17.92
C ALA A 20 -14.65 8.70 -18.27
N GLU A 21 -13.87 9.28 -19.19
CA GLU A 21 -12.55 8.75 -19.57
C GLU A 21 -11.46 9.08 -18.53
N GLU A 22 -11.72 10.05 -17.65
CA GLU A 22 -10.78 10.55 -16.64
C GLU A 22 -11.43 10.66 -15.27
N TYR A 23 -10.63 10.47 -14.21
CA TYR A 23 -11.06 10.74 -12.84
C TYR A 23 -11.19 12.24 -12.59
N ASN A 24 -12.18 12.62 -11.79
CA ASN A 24 -12.28 13.99 -11.27
C ASN A 24 -11.16 14.25 -10.25
N MET A 25 -10.10 14.92 -10.70
CA MET A 25 -8.92 15.28 -9.92
C MET A 25 -8.86 16.79 -9.60
N GLY A 26 -10.03 17.42 -9.46
CA GLY A 26 -10.20 18.86 -9.22
C GLY A 26 -10.78 19.23 -7.84
N HIS A 27 -10.74 18.34 -6.86
CA HIS A 27 -11.10 18.64 -5.47
C HIS A 27 -10.06 19.58 -4.83
N PRO A 28 -10.38 20.24 -3.69
CA PRO A 28 -9.46 21.17 -3.04
C PRO A 28 -8.10 20.59 -2.68
N ASN A 29 -8.04 19.29 -2.37
CA ASN A 29 -6.81 18.60 -1.98
C ASN A 29 -6.53 17.44 -2.95
N ARG A 30 -5.25 17.19 -3.23
CA ARG A 30 -4.86 15.98 -3.98
C ARG A 30 -5.16 14.69 -3.21
N GLY A 31 -5.03 14.76 -1.89
CA GLY A 31 -5.24 13.65 -0.97
C GLY A 31 -3.98 13.23 -0.21
N LYS A 32 -4.05 12.07 0.44
CA LYS A 32 -2.98 11.56 1.30
C LYS A 32 -2.08 10.57 0.59
N CYS A 33 -0.78 10.64 0.89
CA CYS A 33 0.20 9.64 0.51
C CYS A 33 0.88 9.07 1.76
N VAL A 34 0.67 7.79 2.04
CA VAL A 34 1.23 7.15 3.24
C VAL A 34 2.28 6.12 2.84
N ILE A 35 3.51 6.27 3.34
CA ILE A 35 4.64 5.40 3.03
C ILE A 35 4.99 4.56 4.26
N PHE A 36 4.81 3.25 4.19
CA PHE A 36 5.27 2.30 5.19
C PHE A 36 6.64 1.75 4.76
N ASN A 37 7.68 2.07 5.52
CA ASN A 37 9.05 1.69 5.22
C ASN A 37 9.62 0.76 6.30
N ASN A 38 9.66 -0.55 6.02
CA ASN A 38 10.20 -1.57 6.91
C ASN A 38 11.62 -1.94 6.49
N ARG A 39 12.62 -1.42 7.19
CA ARG A 39 14.06 -1.60 6.90
C ARG A 39 14.71 -2.70 7.72
N VAL A 40 14.65 -2.49 9.05
CA VAL A 40 15.30 -3.11 10.21
C VAL A 40 16.81 -3.50 10.12
N ARG A 41 17.60 -3.21 11.18
CA ARG A 41 19.07 -2.90 11.21
C ARG A 41 19.96 -4.06 11.74
N LEU A 42 21.29 -3.98 11.55
CA LEU A 42 22.31 -4.71 12.33
C LEU A 42 22.73 -3.90 13.59
N PRO A 43 23.01 -4.51 14.76
CA PRO A 43 23.69 -3.80 15.84
C PRO A 43 25.13 -3.43 15.42
N PRO A 44 25.71 -2.37 16.02
CA PRO A 44 27.12 -2.06 15.80
C PRO A 44 27.98 -3.26 16.19
N ALA A 45 28.97 -3.57 15.37
CA ALA A 45 30.05 -4.46 15.76
C ALA A 45 30.84 -3.75 16.88
N VAL A 46 30.49 -4.01 18.15
CA VAL A 46 31.34 -3.96 19.34
C VAL A 46 30.49 -4.20 20.62
N HIS A 47 30.79 -5.34 21.26
CA HIS A 47 30.70 -5.64 22.69
C HIS A 47 29.52 -5.08 23.50
N THR A 48 28.32 -5.63 23.31
CA THR A 48 27.34 -5.73 24.42
C THR A 48 26.57 -7.04 24.35
N PRO A 49 26.57 -7.87 25.41
CA PRO A 49 25.67 -9.01 25.54
C PRO A 49 24.35 -8.50 26.12
N SER A 50 23.50 -7.94 25.28
CA SER A 50 22.11 -7.67 25.64
C SER A 50 21.20 -8.02 24.46
N PRO A 51 20.30 -9.00 24.58
CA PRO A 51 19.27 -9.20 23.58
C PRO A 51 18.18 -8.17 23.85
N LEU A 52 18.03 -7.19 22.98
CA LEU A 52 16.74 -6.83 22.37
C LEU A 52 16.84 -5.53 21.58
N HIS A 53 16.04 -5.48 20.53
CA HIS A 53 15.72 -4.35 19.66
C HIS A 53 16.78 -3.95 18.63
N GLY A 54 16.64 -4.57 17.47
CA GLY A 54 17.34 -4.13 16.27
C GLY A 54 16.99 -4.90 15.00
N TYR A 55 16.29 -6.04 15.11
CA TYR A 55 15.99 -6.96 14.01
C TYR A 55 14.49 -7.00 13.69
N PHE A 56 14.14 -7.41 12.47
CA PHE A 56 12.88 -8.14 12.31
C PHE A 56 12.91 -9.27 13.33
N GLU A 57 11.80 -9.53 14.01
CA GLU A 57 11.78 -10.46 15.14
C GLU A 57 12.52 -11.76 14.78
N PRO A 58 13.42 -12.30 15.63
CA PRO A 58 14.41 -13.30 15.21
C PRO A 58 13.82 -14.54 14.50
N HIS A 59 12.58 -14.88 14.84
CA HIS A 59 11.85 -16.00 14.25
C HIS A 59 11.48 -15.80 12.77
N THR A 60 11.49 -14.55 12.28
CA THR A 60 11.17 -14.20 10.88
C THR A 60 12.29 -14.51 9.91
N LYS A 61 13.55 -14.60 10.39
CA LYS A 61 14.77 -14.85 9.58
C LYS A 61 14.95 -13.85 8.42
N LEU A 62 14.46 -12.61 8.55
CA LEU A 62 14.59 -11.58 7.52
C LEU A 62 15.88 -10.76 7.66
N SER A 63 16.44 -10.36 6.52
CA SER A 63 17.62 -9.49 6.46
C SER A 63 17.25 -8.01 6.51
N GLU A 64 18.24 -7.14 6.70
CA GLU A 64 18.06 -5.69 6.52
C GLU A 64 17.76 -5.34 5.05
N ARG A 65 16.78 -4.45 4.81
CA ARG A 65 16.49 -3.88 3.48
C ARG A 65 17.30 -2.62 3.21
N ARG A 66 18.60 -2.78 2.91
CA ARG A 66 19.47 -1.64 2.61
C ARG A 66 18.98 -0.86 1.38
N GLY A 67 19.04 0.47 1.45
CA GLY A 67 18.59 1.36 0.38
C GLY A 67 17.12 1.79 0.47
N THR A 68 16.28 1.08 1.23
CA THR A 68 14.85 1.39 1.33
C THR A 68 14.52 2.78 1.89
N ASP A 69 15.43 3.36 2.69
CA ASP A 69 15.22 4.71 3.22
C ASP A 69 15.37 5.77 2.13
N LEU A 70 16.27 5.54 1.16
CA LEU A 70 16.39 6.39 -0.02
C LEU A 70 15.16 6.28 -0.91
N ASP A 71 14.60 5.07 -1.07
CA ASP A 71 13.34 4.87 -1.78
C ASP A 71 12.18 5.61 -1.09
N ALA A 72 12.08 5.50 0.23
CA ALA A 72 11.06 6.18 1.02
C ALA A 72 11.18 7.72 0.93
N GLU A 73 12.40 8.25 1.01
CA GLU A 73 12.67 9.68 0.86
C GLU A 73 12.29 10.18 -0.54
N ASN A 74 12.68 9.44 -1.58
CA ASN A 74 12.33 9.79 -2.96
C ASN A 74 10.81 9.78 -3.17
N LEU A 75 10.10 8.76 -2.69
CA LEU A 75 8.64 8.70 -2.78
C LEU A 75 8.00 9.87 -2.04
N TYR A 76 8.46 10.16 -0.82
CA TYR A 76 7.96 11.28 -0.03
C TYR A 76 8.11 12.61 -0.78
N LEU A 77 9.31 12.89 -1.32
CA LEU A 77 9.56 14.12 -2.05
C LEU A 77 8.69 14.23 -3.32
N ARG A 78 8.59 13.17 -4.11
CA ARG A 78 7.83 13.19 -5.37
C ARG A 78 6.32 13.31 -5.15
N PHE A 79 5.76 12.62 -4.17
CA PHE A 79 4.33 12.77 -3.88
C PHE A 79 4.00 14.13 -3.28
N ARG A 80 4.89 14.73 -2.49
CA ARG A 80 4.71 16.12 -2.04
C ARG A 80 4.76 17.11 -3.20
N GLU A 81 5.66 16.94 -4.16
CA GLU A 81 5.69 17.77 -5.38
C GLU A 81 4.40 17.65 -6.20
N LEU A 82 3.74 16.50 -6.17
CA LEU A 82 2.43 16.26 -6.79
C LEU A 82 1.24 16.81 -5.98
N GLY A 83 1.50 17.42 -4.83
CA GLY A 83 0.49 18.08 -3.98
C GLY A 83 -0.13 17.19 -2.90
N PHE A 84 0.39 15.98 -2.66
CA PHE A 84 -0.13 15.10 -1.60
C PHE A 84 0.33 15.53 -0.20
N ASP A 85 -0.55 15.36 0.77
CA ASP A 85 -0.19 15.32 2.19
C ASP A 85 0.50 13.98 2.48
N SER A 86 1.83 14.00 2.52
CA SER A 86 2.65 12.79 2.56
C SER A 86 3.19 12.50 3.96
N THR A 87 3.11 11.24 4.41
CA THR A 87 3.65 10.77 5.70
C THR A 87 4.49 9.50 5.52
N VAL A 88 5.50 9.32 6.38
CA VAL A 88 6.36 8.12 6.38
C VAL A 88 6.31 7.47 7.76
N HIS A 89 6.03 6.17 7.78
CA HIS A 89 6.06 5.32 8.96
C HIS A 89 7.21 4.31 8.84
N HIS A 90 8.07 4.23 9.85
CA HIS A 90 9.23 3.34 9.83
C HIS A 90 9.03 2.14 10.76
N ASN A 91 9.39 0.95 10.26
CA ASN A 91 9.55 -0.26 11.06
C ASN A 91 8.34 -0.58 11.97
N MET A 92 7.13 -0.56 11.40
CA MET A 92 5.92 -0.90 12.14
C MET A 92 5.76 -2.40 12.33
N SER A 93 5.25 -2.80 13.49
CA SER A 93 4.72 -4.15 13.69
C SER A 93 3.41 -4.34 12.91
N SER A 94 3.01 -5.58 12.71
CA SER A 94 1.79 -5.96 11.98
C SER A 94 0.58 -5.28 12.62
N ARG A 95 0.51 -5.32 13.95
CA ARG A 95 -0.54 -4.64 14.72
C ARG A 95 -0.54 -3.14 14.52
N GLN A 96 0.62 -2.49 14.53
CA GLN A 96 0.72 -1.03 14.32
C GLN A 96 0.30 -0.66 12.91
N MET A 97 0.80 -1.38 11.91
CA MET A 97 0.50 -1.12 10.50
C MET A 97 -1.00 -1.33 10.19
N LEU A 98 -1.60 -2.43 10.66
CA LEU A 98 -3.03 -2.67 10.48
C LEU A 98 -3.91 -1.66 11.22
N ALA A 99 -3.49 -1.20 12.42
CA ALA A 99 -4.19 -0.14 13.13
C ALA A 99 -4.12 1.20 12.38
N GLU A 100 -2.96 1.53 11.80
CA GLU A 100 -2.78 2.75 11.00
C GLU A 100 -3.61 2.70 9.71
N LEU A 101 -3.57 1.59 8.96
CA LEU A 101 -4.39 1.39 7.76
C LEU A 101 -5.89 1.51 8.07
N LYS A 102 -6.33 0.94 9.20
CA LYS A 102 -7.73 1.08 9.66
C LYS A 102 -8.08 2.52 10.03
N SER A 103 -7.16 3.21 10.72
CA SER A 103 -7.31 4.63 11.05
C SER A 103 -7.47 5.46 9.76
N LEU A 104 -6.59 5.27 8.78
CA LEU A 104 -6.65 5.92 7.47
C LEU A 104 -7.95 5.65 6.74
N GLY A 105 -8.38 4.38 6.63
CA GLY A 105 -9.64 4.02 6.00
C GLY A 105 -10.88 4.64 6.65
N SER A 106 -10.80 5.06 7.92
CA SER A 106 -11.88 5.74 8.64
C SER A 106 -11.90 7.27 8.51
N GLN A 107 -10.96 7.85 7.76
CA GLN A 107 -10.88 9.30 7.56
C GLN A 107 -11.88 9.79 6.51
N ASP A 108 -12.12 11.10 6.50
CA ASP A 108 -12.97 11.76 5.52
C ASP A 108 -12.14 12.28 4.35
N TYR A 109 -12.37 11.70 3.17
CA TYR A 109 -11.74 12.05 1.91
C TYR A 109 -12.66 12.84 0.97
N THR A 110 -13.76 13.42 1.47
CA THR A 110 -14.77 14.13 0.64
C THR A 110 -14.13 15.20 -0.24
N HIS A 111 -13.11 15.91 0.27
CA HIS A 111 -12.41 16.99 -0.43
C HIS A 111 -11.06 16.59 -1.03
N ASP A 112 -10.74 15.30 -1.02
CA ASP A 112 -9.51 14.78 -1.61
C ASP A 112 -9.80 14.18 -2.99
N ASP A 113 -8.85 14.29 -3.92
CA ASP A 113 -8.99 13.65 -5.22
C ASP A 113 -8.81 12.14 -5.15
N CYS A 114 -7.84 11.68 -4.37
CA CYS A 114 -7.39 10.30 -4.38
C CYS A 114 -6.65 9.90 -3.10
N PHE A 115 -6.29 8.61 -3.00
CA PHE A 115 -5.46 8.09 -1.93
C PHE A 115 -4.28 7.30 -2.48
N VAL A 116 -3.11 7.48 -1.87
CA VAL A 116 -1.89 6.73 -2.18
C VAL A 116 -1.36 6.04 -0.92
N CYS A 117 -1.02 4.76 -1.06
CA CYS A 117 -0.28 4.02 -0.04
C CYS A 117 0.93 3.32 -0.68
N CYS A 118 2.11 3.58 -0.16
CA CYS A 118 3.34 2.92 -0.55
C CYS A 118 3.79 1.98 0.57
N ILE A 119 4.16 0.75 0.25
CA ILE A 119 4.67 -0.23 1.22
C ILE A 119 6.00 -0.76 0.71
N LEU A 120 7.05 -0.53 1.49
CA LEU A 120 8.42 -0.99 1.22
C LEU A 120 8.78 -2.04 2.27
N THR A 121 8.83 -3.31 1.89
CA THR A 121 9.01 -4.40 2.86
C THR A 121 9.58 -5.70 2.26
N HIS A 122 9.76 -6.73 3.09
CA HIS A 122 9.84 -8.10 2.63
C HIS A 122 8.44 -8.62 2.29
N GLY A 123 8.36 -9.51 1.33
CA GLY A 123 7.08 -10.12 0.95
C GLY A 123 7.29 -11.41 0.18
N ASP A 124 6.23 -12.18 0.15
CA ASP A 124 6.03 -13.35 -0.72
C ASP A 124 4.61 -13.24 -1.31
N ARG A 125 4.20 -14.13 -2.22
CA ARG A 125 2.98 -14.01 -3.05
C ARG A 125 1.83 -13.22 -2.42
N ASP A 126 1.24 -13.75 -1.35
CA ASP A 126 0.01 -13.23 -0.74
C ASP A 126 0.26 -12.62 0.65
N VAL A 127 1.52 -12.42 1.02
CA VAL A 127 1.90 -11.93 2.35
C VAL A 127 2.96 -10.84 2.31
N LEU A 128 2.78 -9.85 3.16
CA LEU A 128 3.75 -8.81 3.44
C LEU A 128 4.33 -9.04 4.83
N TYR A 129 5.54 -8.55 5.06
CA TYR A 129 6.15 -8.59 6.38
C TYR A 129 6.05 -7.22 7.07
N ALA A 130 5.69 -7.26 8.33
CA ALA A 130 5.95 -6.22 9.30
C ALA A 130 7.17 -6.62 10.14
N THR A 131 7.56 -5.80 11.11
CA THR A 131 8.75 -6.09 11.94
C THR A 131 8.63 -7.36 12.76
N ASP A 132 7.41 -7.76 13.12
CA ASP A 132 7.08 -8.87 14.00
C ASP A 132 6.63 -10.15 13.28
N GLY A 133 6.41 -10.10 11.97
CA GLY A 133 5.92 -11.25 11.22
C GLY A 133 5.17 -10.89 9.95
N LYS A 134 4.48 -11.88 9.40
CA LYS A 134 3.72 -11.76 8.15
C LYS A 134 2.28 -11.33 8.38
N PHE A 135 1.70 -10.60 7.43
CA PHE A 135 0.28 -10.29 7.35
C PHE A 135 -0.21 -10.39 5.89
N PRO A 136 -1.51 -10.66 5.65
CA PRO A 136 -2.05 -10.80 4.30
C PRO A 136 -1.96 -9.50 3.51
N VAL A 137 -1.64 -9.59 2.22
CA VAL A 137 -1.65 -8.42 1.32
C VAL A 137 -3.04 -7.77 1.30
N ASP A 138 -4.11 -8.56 1.25
CA ASP A 138 -5.51 -8.07 1.19
C ASP A 138 -5.88 -7.12 2.33
N SER A 139 -5.30 -7.31 3.52
CA SER A 139 -5.54 -6.44 4.68
C SER A 139 -5.07 -5.00 4.49
N VAL A 140 -4.23 -4.73 3.47
CA VAL A 140 -3.82 -3.37 3.09
C VAL A 140 -4.96 -2.59 2.45
N MET A 141 -5.73 -3.25 1.56
CA MET A 141 -6.74 -2.59 0.73
C MET A 141 -8.13 -2.63 1.37
N GLU A 142 -8.39 -3.62 2.22
CA GLU A 142 -9.68 -3.82 2.88
C GLU A 142 -10.25 -2.54 3.56
N PRO A 143 -9.46 -1.73 4.29
CA PRO A 143 -9.97 -0.50 4.92
C PRO A 143 -10.44 0.58 3.94
N PHE A 144 -10.08 0.48 2.66
CA PHE A 144 -10.33 1.51 1.63
C PHE A 144 -11.36 1.07 0.59
N ARG A 145 -12.01 -0.07 0.79
CA ARG A 145 -13.11 -0.52 -0.06
C ARG A 145 -14.27 0.47 -0.02
N GLY A 146 -15.06 0.52 -1.09
CA GLY A 146 -16.15 1.49 -1.23
C GLY A 146 -17.23 1.39 -0.14
N ASP A 147 -17.44 0.20 0.43
CA ASP A 147 -18.36 -0.04 1.55
C ASP A 147 -17.78 0.34 2.92
N VAL A 148 -16.45 0.40 3.05
CA VAL A 148 -15.75 0.71 4.31
C VAL A 148 -15.35 2.19 4.39
N CYS A 149 -14.90 2.76 3.27
CA CYS A 149 -14.52 4.18 3.13
C CYS A 149 -15.35 4.85 2.02
N PRO A 150 -16.62 5.22 2.29
CA PRO A 150 -17.53 5.75 1.27
C PRO A 150 -17.06 7.07 0.64
N THR A 151 -16.22 7.83 1.33
CA THR A 151 -15.69 9.13 0.87
C THR A 151 -14.63 8.98 -0.22
N LEU A 152 -14.08 7.77 -0.42
CA LEU A 152 -13.21 7.37 -1.53
C LEU A 152 -13.93 6.59 -2.63
N LEU A 153 -15.26 6.41 -2.55
CA LEU A 153 -16.03 5.71 -3.57
C LEU A 153 -15.97 6.47 -4.91
N GLY A 154 -15.60 5.79 -6.00
CA GLY A 154 -15.43 6.42 -7.31
C GLY A 154 -14.18 7.32 -7.43
N LYS A 155 -13.32 7.33 -6.41
CA LYS A 155 -12.01 8.00 -6.41
C LYS A 155 -10.87 6.97 -6.52
N PRO A 156 -9.75 7.31 -7.20
CA PRO A 156 -8.67 6.36 -7.38
C PRO A 156 -7.91 6.09 -6.07
N LYS A 157 -7.61 4.81 -5.84
CA LYS A 157 -6.89 4.29 -4.67
C LYS A 157 -5.64 3.56 -5.17
N LEU A 158 -4.47 4.16 -4.99
CA LEU A 158 -3.21 3.68 -5.56
C LEU A 158 -2.35 3.03 -4.47
N PHE A 159 -2.00 1.76 -4.66
CA PHE A 159 -1.14 1.01 -3.75
C PHE A 159 0.15 0.61 -4.46
N PHE A 160 1.28 1.12 -4.01
CA PHE A 160 2.62 0.77 -4.52
C PHE A 160 3.29 -0.15 -3.52
N VAL A 161 3.54 -1.41 -3.88
CA VAL A 161 4.16 -2.38 -2.98
C VAL A 161 5.50 -2.84 -3.53
N GLN A 162 6.58 -2.40 -2.89
CA GLN A 162 7.91 -2.91 -3.12
C GLN A 162 8.16 -4.06 -2.14
N VAL A 163 8.34 -5.26 -2.68
CA VAL A 163 8.71 -6.44 -1.91
C VAL A 163 10.11 -6.90 -2.29
N SER A 164 10.91 -7.23 -1.28
CA SER A 164 12.17 -7.96 -1.45
C SER A 164 11.96 -9.43 -1.07
N SER A 165 12.07 -10.32 -2.04
CA SER A 165 11.99 -11.77 -1.83
C SER A 165 13.21 -12.26 -1.06
N HIS A 166 13.01 -13.21 -0.15
CA HIS A 166 14.09 -13.91 0.54
C HIS A 166 15.01 -14.61 -0.46
N GLY A 167 16.20 -14.05 -0.67
CA GLY A 167 17.28 -14.75 -1.36
C GLY A 167 17.76 -15.91 -0.50
N GLY A 168 17.20 -17.10 -0.73
CA GLY A 168 17.88 -18.33 -0.36
C GLY A 168 19.24 -18.35 -1.08
N GLY A 169 20.33 -18.53 -0.33
CA GLY A 169 21.66 -18.65 -0.91
C GLY A 169 21.68 -19.75 -1.97
N GLY A 170 21.79 -19.36 -3.23
CA GLY A 170 21.82 -20.26 -4.38
C GLY A 170 22.31 -19.49 -5.59
N ASN A 171 23.41 -19.97 -6.15
CA ASN A 171 24.18 -19.37 -7.24
C ASN A 171 23.35 -18.70 -8.34
N GLY A 172 23.85 -17.55 -8.82
CA GLY A 172 23.22 -16.74 -9.85
C GLY A 172 22.80 -17.56 -11.08
N ALA A 173 21.54 -17.39 -11.47
CA ALA A 173 21.03 -17.72 -12.78
C ALA A 173 20.48 -16.42 -13.42
N PRO A 174 20.69 -16.21 -14.73
CA PRO A 174 20.35 -14.96 -15.38
C PRO A 174 18.83 -14.80 -15.51
N LEU A 175 18.36 -13.57 -15.31
CA LEU A 175 16.99 -13.12 -15.55
C LEU A 175 16.65 -13.27 -17.04
N GLY A 176 16.15 -14.44 -17.43
CA GLY A 176 15.54 -14.65 -18.74
C GLY A 176 14.08 -14.23 -18.68
N ALA A 177 13.72 -13.15 -19.37
CA ALA A 177 12.34 -12.82 -19.68
C ALA A 177 11.83 -13.69 -20.84
N PRO A 178 10.62 -14.27 -20.74
CA PRO A 178 9.81 -14.48 -21.94
C PRO A 178 8.39 -13.94 -21.76
N GLY A 179 7.84 -13.49 -22.89
CA GLY A 179 6.69 -12.60 -22.99
C GLY A 179 5.35 -13.21 -22.60
N LEU A 180 4.35 -12.34 -22.43
CA LEU A 180 2.97 -12.73 -22.20
C LEU A 180 1.99 -11.88 -23.01
N SER A 181 1.24 -12.60 -23.82
CA SER A 181 -0.04 -12.24 -24.42
C SER A 181 -1.02 -11.75 -23.34
N ALA A 182 -1.70 -10.64 -23.62
CA ALA A 182 -2.74 -10.06 -22.78
C ALA A 182 -4.01 -10.93 -22.77
N GLY A 183 -4.51 -11.23 -21.57
CA GLY A 183 -5.82 -11.83 -21.34
C GLY A 183 -6.27 -11.45 -19.93
N MET A 184 -7.30 -10.62 -19.84
CA MET A 184 -7.72 -9.93 -18.62
C MET A 184 -8.96 -10.60 -18.04
N GLN A 185 -8.85 -11.32 -16.92
CA GLN A 185 -9.93 -11.65 -16.00
C GLN A 185 -9.34 -11.88 -14.60
N GLY A 186 -9.74 -11.04 -13.64
CA GLY A 186 -9.60 -11.19 -12.18
C GLY A 186 -8.35 -11.92 -11.67
N GLY A 187 -7.35 -11.18 -11.19
CA GLY A 187 -6.29 -11.76 -10.38
C GLY A 187 -4.92 -11.16 -10.65
N THR A 188 -4.33 -10.66 -9.57
CA THR A 188 -2.95 -10.20 -9.37
C THR A 188 -1.92 -10.92 -10.27
N PHE A 189 -1.19 -10.15 -11.09
CA PHE A 189 -0.05 -10.67 -11.85
C PHE A 189 1.20 -10.79 -10.97
N LEU A 190 1.95 -11.89 -11.13
CA LEU A 190 3.21 -12.18 -10.44
C LEU A 190 4.41 -11.92 -11.38
N TYR A 191 5.58 -11.63 -10.78
CA TYR A 191 6.96 -11.48 -11.33
C TYR A 191 7.48 -10.03 -11.60
N PRO A 192 8.81 -9.80 -11.47
CA PRO A 192 9.46 -9.22 -10.30
C PRO A 192 9.65 -7.69 -10.35
N LEU A 193 9.83 -7.11 -9.16
CA LEU A 193 10.15 -5.71 -8.82
C LEU A 193 9.02 -4.69 -9.09
N SER A 194 8.37 -4.26 -8.00
CA SER A 194 7.38 -3.18 -7.88
C SER A 194 5.95 -3.57 -8.29
N TYR A 195 5.10 -3.91 -7.32
CA TYR A 195 3.66 -3.98 -7.54
C TYR A 195 3.09 -2.56 -7.58
N LEU A 196 2.27 -2.26 -8.58
CA LEU A 196 1.26 -1.21 -8.52
C LEU A 196 -0.10 -1.92 -8.53
N VAL A 197 -0.79 -1.88 -7.40
CA VAL A 197 -2.19 -2.29 -7.31
C VAL A 197 -3.03 -1.03 -7.37
N VAL A 198 -3.77 -0.85 -8.46
CA VAL A 198 -4.79 0.19 -8.57
C VAL A 198 -6.11 -0.42 -8.12
N GLY A 199 -6.61 -0.01 -6.95
CA GLY A 199 -7.91 -0.44 -6.45
C GLY A 199 -9.02 0.29 -7.20
N MET A 200 -9.73 -0.41 -8.09
CA MET A 200 -10.95 0.08 -8.74
C MET A 200 -12.19 -0.46 -8.02
N GLU A 201 -12.86 0.43 -7.29
CA GLU A 201 -14.28 0.34 -6.86
C GLU A 201 -14.86 1.76 -6.85
#